data_AF-A0A849IDA5-F1
#
_entry.id   AF-A0A849IDA5-F1
#
_cell.length_a   1.000
_cell.length_b   1.000
_cell.length_c   1.000
_cell.angle_alpha   90.00
_cell.angle_beta   90.00
_cell.angle_gamma   90.00
#
_symmetry.space_group_name_H-M   'P 1'
#
loop_
_entity.id
_entity.type
_entity.pdbx_description
1 polymer ?
#
loop_
_entity_poly.entity_id
_entity_poly.type
_entity_poly.pdbx_seq_one_letter_code
_entity_poly.pdbx_strand_id
1 'polypeptide(L)'
;MPYYSPAELREKVFEAPLRTVEIRVSAPIINRHIAALERGQPAPKIKVGGGTIIGGGLHWYVASYVLGRQPVIEKVDPPGPDIVRYSLRQVIFEGIDWENMTVRRG
;
A
#
# COMPACT_ATOMS: atom_id res chain seq x y z
N MET A 1 9.10 -14.64 10.16
CA MET A 1 7.96 -13.77 9.74
C MET A 1 7.68 -14.06 8.29
N PRO A 2 6.41 -14.16 7.87
CA PRO A 2 6.08 -14.44 6.49
C PRO A 2 6.61 -13.30 5.61
N TYR A 3 7.34 -13.67 4.56
CA TYR A 3 7.76 -12.76 3.50
C TYR A 3 6.94 -13.10 2.27
N TYR A 4 6.18 -12.14 1.76
CA TYR A 4 5.36 -12.31 0.57
C TYR A 4 6.09 -11.77 -0.66
N SER A 5 6.13 -12.58 -1.70
CA SER A 5 6.55 -12.17 -3.03
C SER A 5 5.59 -11.13 -3.63
N PRO A 6 6.02 -10.38 -4.66
CA PRO A 6 5.13 -9.47 -5.39
C PRO A 6 3.86 -10.13 -5.93
N ALA A 7 3.94 -11.39 -6.37
CA ALA A 7 2.79 -12.13 -6.89
C ALA A 7 1.79 -12.47 -5.77
N GLU A 8 2.26 -12.98 -4.64
CA GLU A 8 1.41 -13.30 -3.48
C GLU A 8 0.72 -12.06 -2.93
N LEU A 9 1.43 -10.92 -2.85
CA LEU A 9 0.83 -9.66 -2.42
C LEU A 9 -0.30 -9.23 -3.37
N ARG A 10 -0.08 -9.33 -4.69
CA ARG A 10 -1.08 -8.99 -5.70
C ARG A 10 -2.33 -9.86 -5.58
N GLU A 11 -2.15 -11.17 -5.39
CA GLU A 11 -3.26 -12.11 -5.21
C GLU A 11 -4.07 -11.78 -3.94
N LYS A 12 -3.37 -11.50 -2.83
CA LYS A 12 -4.04 -11.21 -1.55
C LYS A 12 -4.87 -9.93 -1.56
N VAL A 13 -4.52 -8.94 -2.37
CA VAL A 13 -5.27 -7.67 -2.46
C VAL A 13 -6.22 -7.62 -3.65
N PHE A 14 -6.43 -8.74 -4.34
CA PHE A 14 -7.23 -8.79 -5.57
C PHE A 14 -8.68 -8.30 -5.39
N GLU A 15 -9.23 -8.48 -4.19
CA GLU A 15 -10.59 -8.05 -3.82
C GLU A 15 -10.61 -6.76 -2.99
N ALA A 16 -9.47 -6.10 -2.81
CA ALA A 16 -9.39 -4.90 -2.00
C ALA A 16 -10.28 -3.78 -2.60
N PRO A 17 -11.17 -3.16 -1.78
CA PRO A 17 -12.20 -2.26 -2.29
C PRO A 17 -11.71 -0.85 -2.63
N LEU A 18 -10.56 -0.42 -2.09
CA LEU A 18 -10.04 0.91 -2.36
C LEU A 18 -9.30 0.98 -3.69
N ARG A 19 -9.30 2.16 -4.29
CA ARG A 19 -8.42 2.51 -5.42
C ARG A 19 -7.20 3.28 -4.91
N THR A 20 -6.24 3.56 -5.77
CA THR A 20 -5.06 4.36 -5.46
C THR A 20 -4.68 5.26 -6.63
N VAL A 21 -3.99 6.37 -6.36
CA VAL A 21 -3.37 7.22 -7.38
C VAL A 21 -1.97 6.74 -7.78
N GLU A 22 -1.44 5.74 -7.07
CA GLU A 22 -0.09 5.19 -7.27
C GLU A 22 -0.17 3.90 -8.10
N ILE A 23 0.52 3.85 -9.24
CA ILE A 23 0.51 2.68 -10.14
C ILE A 23 1.53 1.59 -9.75
N ARG A 24 2.49 1.91 -8.88
CA ARG A 24 3.56 0.99 -8.46
C ARG A 24 3.65 0.96 -6.94
N VAL A 25 4.08 -0.16 -6.39
CA VAL A 25 4.33 -0.34 -4.95
C VAL A 25 5.50 -1.30 -4.72
N SER A 26 6.26 -1.07 -3.64
CA SER A 26 7.42 -1.90 -3.28
C SER A 26 7.01 -3.03 -2.33
N ALA A 27 7.15 -4.27 -2.78
CA ALA A 27 6.91 -5.46 -1.97
C ALA A 27 7.84 -5.55 -0.74
N PRO A 28 9.14 -5.22 -0.82
CA PRO A 28 10.00 -5.16 0.37
C PRO A 28 9.49 -4.19 1.46
N ILE A 29 9.05 -2.99 1.08
CA ILE A 29 8.50 -2.01 2.04
C ILE A 29 7.19 -2.54 2.66
N ILE A 30 6.31 -3.14 1.85
CA ILE A 30 5.08 -3.78 2.37
C ILE A 30 5.42 -4.85 3.41
N ASN A 31 6.38 -5.74 3.12
CA ASN A 31 6.80 -6.77 4.06
C ASN A 31 7.38 -6.20 5.36
N ARG A 32 8.10 -5.06 5.30
CA ARG A 32 8.52 -4.33 6.52
C ARG A 32 7.33 -3.85 7.35
N HIS A 33 6.30 -3.31 6.70
CA HIS A 33 5.08 -2.87 7.39
C HIS A 33 4.27 -4.04 7.97
N ILE A 34 4.20 -5.18 7.27
CA ILE A 34 3.61 -6.41 7.81
C ILE A 34 4.33 -6.83 9.09
N ALA A 35 5.66 -6.90 9.06
CA ALA A 35 6.48 -7.23 10.23
C ALA A 35 6.31 -6.21 11.38
N ALA A 36 6.15 -4.92 11.07
CA ALA A 36 5.81 -3.90 12.07
C ALA A 36 4.45 -4.17 12.74
N LEU A 37 3.42 -4.44 11.93
CA LEU A 37 2.06 -4.70 12.41
C LEU A 37 1.95 -5.99 13.23
N GLU A 38 2.68 -7.04 12.85
CA GLU A 38 2.75 -8.29 13.62
C GLU A 38 3.42 -8.09 14.98
N ARG A 39 4.40 -7.18 15.07
CA ARG A 39 5.02 -6.77 16.36
C ARG A 39 4.15 -5.83 17.19
N GLY A 40 2.92 -5.57 16.77
CA GLY A 40 1.99 -4.70 17.48
C GLY A 40 2.20 -3.20 17.26
N GLN A 41 3.05 -2.80 16.31
CA GLN A 41 3.12 -1.38 15.94
C GLN A 41 1.82 -0.99 15.23
N PRO A 42 1.20 0.14 15.59
CA PRO A 42 -0.01 0.60 14.92
C PRO A 42 0.32 1.08 13.50
N ALA A 43 -0.57 0.79 12.54
CA ALA A 43 -0.52 1.43 11.23
C ALA A 43 -0.80 2.94 11.39
N PRO A 44 -0.08 3.82 10.68
CA PRO A 44 -0.46 5.22 10.57
C PRO A 44 -1.82 5.34 9.87
N LYS A 45 -2.48 6.50 10.05
CA LYS A 45 -3.69 6.80 9.30
C LYS A 45 -3.35 6.93 7.81
N ILE A 46 -4.18 6.35 6.95
CA ILE A 46 -4.09 6.54 5.50
C ILE A 46 -5.12 7.58 5.06
N LYS A 47 -4.74 8.46 4.12
CA LYS A 47 -5.66 9.45 3.57
C LYS A 47 -6.47 8.82 2.45
N VAL A 48 -7.80 8.93 2.54
CA VAL A 48 -8.72 8.39 1.52
C VAL A 48 -9.76 9.45 1.15
N GLY A 49 -9.82 9.78 -0.13
CA GLY A 49 -10.84 10.66 -0.71
C GLY A 49 -11.63 9.91 -1.78
N GLY A 50 -12.96 9.90 -1.68
CA GLY A 50 -13.83 9.26 -2.68
C GLY A 50 -13.50 7.78 -2.97
N GLY A 51 -13.12 7.02 -1.94
CA GLY A 51 -12.73 5.60 -2.08
C GLY A 51 -11.35 5.37 -2.72
N THR A 52 -10.52 6.42 -2.83
CA THR A 52 -9.16 6.37 -3.38
C THR A 52 -8.15 6.74 -2.30
N ILE A 53 -7.13 5.90 -2.12
CA ILE A 53 -5.97 6.18 -1.27
C ILE A 53 -5.16 7.31 -1.92
N ILE A 54 -4.90 8.37 -1.17
CA ILE A 54 -4.09 9.49 -1.60
C ILE A 54 -2.89 9.68 -0.67
N GLY A 55 -1.72 10.00 -1.22
CA GLY A 55 -0.53 10.40 -0.46
C GLY A 55 0.16 9.30 0.34
N GLY A 56 0.88 8.39 -0.33
CA GLY A 56 1.89 7.51 0.29
C GLY A 56 1.36 6.42 1.23
N GLY A 57 0.04 6.28 1.35
CA GLY A 57 -0.61 5.31 2.23
C GLY A 57 -0.73 3.90 1.65
N LEU A 58 -0.33 3.66 0.39
CA LEU A 58 -0.60 2.41 -0.31
C LEU A 58 0.11 1.21 0.34
N HIS A 59 1.40 1.34 0.71
CA HIS A 59 2.13 0.23 1.34
C HIS A 59 1.50 -0.19 2.68
N TRP A 60 1.10 0.78 3.51
CA TRP A 60 0.41 0.52 4.79
C TRP A 60 -0.98 -0.09 4.61
N TYR A 61 -1.70 0.37 3.58
CA TYR A 61 -2.99 -0.21 3.23
C TYR A 61 -2.85 -1.67 2.84
N VAL A 62 -1.95 -1.99 1.92
CA VAL A 62 -1.68 -3.37 1.49
C VAL A 62 -1.27 -4.23 2.68
N ALA A 63 -0.31 -3.76 3.49
CA ALA A 63 0.17 -4.52 4.65
C ALA A 63 -0.94 -4.85 5.65
N SER A 64 -1.82 -3.87 5.94
CA SER A 64 -2.97 -4.08 6.82
C SER A 64 -3.97 -5.06 6.22
N TYR A 65 -4.31 -4.89 4.94
CA TYR A 65 -5.28 -5.74 4.25
C TYR A 65 -4.83 -7.21 4.18
N VAL A 66 -3.55 -7.45 3.89
CA VAL A 66 -2.94 -8.79 3.87
C VAL A 66 -3.09 -9.51 5.22
N LEU A 67 -3.05 -8.76 6.33
CA LEU A 67 -3.25 -9.28 7.68
C LEU A 67 -4.72 -9.35 8.11
N GLY A 68 -5.67 -9.09 7.21
CA GLY A 68 -7.10 -9.02 7.53
C GLY A 68 -7.48 -7.84 8.44
N ARG A 69 -6.63 -6.80 8.49
CA ARG A 69 -6.84 -5.60 9.30
C ARG A 69 -7.28 -4.44 8.39
N GLN A 70 -8.20 -3.62 8.87
CA GLN A 70 -8.49 -2.35 8.22
C GLN A 70 -7.61 -1.25 8.83
N PRO A 71 -6.81 -0.51 8.02
CA PRO A 71 -6.08 0.63 8.53
C PRO A 71 -7.06 1.75 8.90
N VAL A 72 -6.66 2.61 9.84
CA VAL A 72 -7.44 3.79 10.19
C VAL A 72 -7.44 4.75 9.00
N ILE A 73 -8.63 5.18 8.57
CA ILE A 73 -8.81 6.08 7.44
C ILE A 73 -8.97 7.52 7.94
N GLU A 74 -8.14 8.41 7.43
CA GLU A 74 -8.36 9.85 7.44
C GLU A 74 -9.11 10.23 6.17
N LYS A 75 -10.40 10.58 6.32
CA LYS A 75 -11.19 11.05 5.19
C LYS A 75 -10.75 12.46 4.83
N VAL A 76 -10.53 12.66 3.55
CA VAL A 76 -10.16 13.94 2.94
C VAL A 76 -11.08 14.19 1.77
N ASP A 77 -11.16 15.44 1.32
CA ASP A 77 -11.95 15.77 0.14
C ASP A 77 -11.52 14.88 -1.03
N PRO A 78 -12.48 14.38 -1.82
CA PRO A 78 -12.17 13.51 -2.92
C PRO A 78 -11.16 14.19 -3.85
N PRO A 79 -10.14 13.44 -4.34
CA PRO A 79 -9.28 13.97 -5.39
C PRO A 79 -10.18 14.43 -6.55
N GLY A 80 -9.82 15.54 -7.18
CA GLY A 80 -10.57 16.10 -8.32
C GLY A 80 -10.89 15.05 -9.39
N PRO A 81 -11.92 15.28 -10.22
CA PRO A 81 -12.41 14.28 -11.16
C PRO A 81 -11.30 13.72 -12.08
N ASP A 82 -10.34 14.57 -12.45
CA ASP A 82 -9.28 14.29 -13.44
C ASP A 82 -8.10 13.44 -12.92
N ILE A 83 -8.08 13.09 -11.64
CA ILE A 83 -7.01 12.25 -11.10
C ILE A 83 -7.23 10.80 -11.53
N VAL A 84 -6.20 10.20 -12.15
CA VAL A 84 -6.22 8.78 -12.53
C VAL A 84 -6.25 7.91 -11.27
N ARG A 85 -7.15 6.93 -11.26
CA ARG A 85 -7.38 6.02 -10.14
C ARG A 85 -7.20 4.59 -10.62
N TYR A 86 -6.32 3.86 -9.98
CA TYR A 86 -6.04 2.47 -10.25
C TYR A 86 -6.72 1.58 -9.22
N SER A 87 -7.37 0.51 -9.68
CA SER A 87 -7.68 -0.60 -8.79
C SER A 87 -6.38 -1.29 -8.37
N LEU A 88 -6.35 -1.92 -7.20
CA LEU A 88 -5.16 -2.66 -6.76
C LEU A 88 -4.79 -3.83 -7.69
N ARG A 89 -5.73 -4.29 -8.53
CA ARG A 89 -5.47 -5.28 -9.59
C ARG A 89 -4.55 -4.76 -10.69
N GLN A 90 -4.55 -3.45 -10.91
CA GLN A 90 -3.75 -2.76 -11.93
C GLN A 90 -2.39 -2.30 -11.37
N VAL A 91 -2.25 -2.21 -10.05
CA VAL A 91 -1.01 -1.80 -9.40
C VAL A 91 0.10 -2.83 -9.65
N ILE A 92 1.27 -2.34 -9.99
CA ILE A 92 2.48 -3.13 -10.20
C ILE A 92 3.18 -3.32 -8.86
N PHE A 93 3.27 -4.57 -8.40
CA PHE A 93 4.02 -4.95 -7.22
C PHE A 93 5.47 -5.25 -7.61
N GLU A 94 6.41 -4.52 -7.02
CA GLU A 94 7.82 -4.62 -7.38
C GLU A 94 8.62 -5.34 -6.31
N GLY A 95 9.51 -6.24 -6.73
CA GLY A 95 10.49 -6.87 -5.83
C GLY A 95 11.63 -5.92 -5.42
N ILE A 96 11.54 -4.65 -5.75
CA ILE A 96 12.60 -3.67 -5.59
C ILE A 96 12.37 -2.86 -4.31
N ASP A 97 13.42 -2.72 -3.51
CA ASP A 97 13.40 -1.89 -2.29
C ASP A 97 13.78 -0.44 -2.64
N TRP A 98 12.76 0.41 -2.77
CA TRP A 98 12.95 1.80 -3.19
C TRP A 98 13.73 2.63 -2.15
N GLU A 99 13.62 2.33 -0.85
CA GLU A 99 14.36 3.05 0.19
C GLU A 99 15.87 2.75 0.09
N ASN A 100 16.23 1.49 -0.19
CA ASN A 100 17.64 1.10 -0.36
C ASN A 100 18.23 1.48 -1.72
N MET A 101 17.41 1.78 -2.73
CA MET A 101 17.90 2.34 -4.01
C MET A 101 18.31 3.81 -3.89
N THR A 102 17.66 4.57 -3.02
CA THR A 102 17.91 6.02 -2.89
C THR A 102 19.30 6.31 -2.31
N VAL A 103 19.87 5.38 -1.54
CA VAL A 103 21.19 5.51 -0.90
C VAL A 103 22.36 5.35 -1.89
N ARG A 104 22.16 4.74 -3.07
CA ARG A 104 23.23 4.51 -4.06
C ARG A 104 23.45 5.65 -5.07
N ARG A 105 22.86 6.83 -4.83
CA ARG A 105 23.07 8.05 -5.62
C ARG A 105 23.75 9.19 -4.83
N GLY A 106 24.49 8.84 -3.78
CA GLY A 106 25.41 9.74 -3.07
C GLY A 106 26.83 9.59 -3.57
#